data_AF-A0A950IFP8-F1
#
_entry.id   AF-A0A950IFP8-F1
#
_cell.length_a   1.000
_cell.length_b   1.000
_cell.length_c   1.000
_cell.angle_alpha   90.00
_cell.angle_beta   90.00
_cell.angle_gamma   90.00
#
_symmetry.space_group_name_H-M   'P 1'
#
loop_
_entity.id
_entity.type
_entity.pdbx_description
1 polymer ?
#
loop_
_entity_poly.entity_id
_entity_poly.type
_entity_poly.pdbx_seq_one_letter_code
_entity_poly.pdbx_strand_id
1 'polypeptide(L)'
;STKTWQGDQWKIGGGTTWGWYSYDPQLNLIYYGTGNPGTWNPSQRPGDNKWSMTIFARNADTGMAKWGYQMTPHDAWDYDGVNEMILVDLKMNGQTIPALVHFDRNGFAYELDRRNGKLLLAKPFDPSVNWASRIDMATGRPVVNARYLTKAGVNVQGICPAAMGNKDQQPASYDPQTGYFIVPTNHNCMDYKAFAVKYKSGFPFVGAIVKMYPGPGGYRGAVIAWDPVAGKIVWSNHERFPAWGGTLTTDGGVAFYGTMDGWFKAVDTKTGNLLWKFKTPSGIIGNPMTYKHGGKQYVAILSGVGGWAALGLAAGLTEPTAGLGAVNAAQDLRNYTQLGGDLLVFSL
;
A
#
# COMPACT_ATOMS: atom_id res chain seq x y z
N SER A 1 -13.59 11.90 -15.55
CA SER A 1 -14.77 12.69 -15.97
C SER A 1 -14.64 14.04 -15.29
N THR A 2 -14.68 15.16 -16.00
CA THR A 2 -14.60 16.49 -15.36
C THR A 2 -15.84 16.80 -14.52
N LYS A 3 -16.97 16.11 -14.78
CA LYS A 3 -18.25 16.28 -14.07
C LYS A 3 -18.20 15.98 -12.57
N THR A 4 -17.16 15.28 -12.10
CA THR A 4 -17.01 14.93 -10.68
C THR A 4 -16.12 15.91 -9.91
N TRP A 5 -15.87 17.08 -10.50
CA TRP A 5 -15.06 18.15 -9.93
C TRP A 5 -15.84 19.46 -9.98
N GLN A 6 -15.60 20.32 -8.99
CA GLN A 6 -16.18 21.66 -8.98
C GLN A 6 -15.32 22.60 -9.85
N GLY A 7 -15.91 23.12 -10.93
CA GLY A 7 -15.22 24.04 -11.84
C GLY A 7 -13.89 23.46 -12.35
N ASP A 8 -12.82 24.25 -12.22
CA ASP A 8 -11.49 23.92 -12.74
C ASP A 8 -10.55 23.26 -11.72
N GLN A 9 -11.07 22.80 -10.58
CA GLN A 9 -10.25 22.18 -9.53
C GLN A 9 -9.47 20.94 -10.01
N TRP A 10 -9.93 20.25 -11.05
CA TRP A 10 -9.24 19.11 -11.65
C TRP A 10 -7.83 19.48 -12.17
N LYS A 11 -7.56 20.76 -12.50
CA LYS A 11 -6.22 21.23 -12.92
C LYS A 11 -5.16 21.14 -11.81
N ILE A 12 -5.61 21.10 -10.56
CA ILE A 12 -4.78 20.92 -9.35
C ILE A 12 -5.22 19.68 -8.55
N GLY A 13 -5.87 18.73 -9.22
CA GLY A 13 -6.61 17.63 -8.61
C GLY A 13 -5.79 16.37 -8.32
N GLY A 14 -4.45 16.44 -8.35
CA GLY A 14 -3.58 15.29 -8.08
C GLY A 14 -3.79 14.12 -9.05
N GLY A 15 -3.92 12.91 -8.52
CA GLY A 15 -4.06 11.67 -9.30
C GLY A 15 -2.74 11.19 -9.91
N THR A 16 -1.62 11.45 -9.23
CA THR A 16 -0.27 11.09 -9.71
C THR A 16 -0.04 9.58 -9.69
N THR A 17 0.96 9.09 -10.42
CA THR A 17 1.15 7.64 -10.66
C THR A 17 2.58 7.22 -10.30
N TRP A 18 2.89 7.17 -9.01
CA TRP A 18 4.26 6.98 -8.51
C TRP A 18 4.55 5.55 -8.03
N GLY A 19 3.57 4.65 -8.13
CA GLY A 19 3.72 3.25 -7.74
C GLY A 19 4.24 2.34 -8.86
N TRP A 20 3.70 1.12 -8.92
CA TRP A 20 4.18 0.07 -9.82
C TRP A 20 3.25 -0.16 -11.00
N TYR A 21 3.82 -0.69 -12.08
CA TYR A 21 3.10 -1.02 -13.31
C TYR A 21 3.21 -2.52 -13.59
N SER A 22 2.13 -3.11 -14.07
CA SER A 22 2.16 -4.47 -14.63
C SER A 22 1.65 -4.47 -16.07
N TYR A 23 1.94 -5.55 -16.79
CA TYR A 23 1.63 -5.66 -18.21
C TYR A 23 1.19 -7.07 -18.56
N ASP A 24 0.11 -7.19 -19.33
CA ASP A 24 -0.33 -8.46 -19.93
C ASP A 24 -0.12 -8.39 -21.45
N PRO A 25 0.86 -9.15 -22.01
CA PRO A 25 1.14 -9.14 -23.44
C PRO A 25 0.02 -9.74 -24.30
N GLN A 26 -0.80 -10.65 -23.77
CA GLN A 26 -1.91 -11.25 -24.53
C GLN A 26 -3.05 -10.25 -24.72
N LEU A 27 -3.22 -9.35 -23.76
CA LEU A 27 -4.25 -8.30 -23.81
C LEU A 27 -3.73 -6.97 -24.35
N ASN A 28 -2.40 -6.82 -24.44
CA ASN A 28 -1.71 -5.56 -24.73
C ASN A 28 -2.19 -4.43 -23.80
N LEU A 29 -2.22 -4.71 -22.49
CA LEU A 29 -2.70 -3.80 -21.45
C LEU A 29 -1.65 -3.57 -20.38
N ILE A 30 -1.39 -2.30 -20.07
CA ILE A 30 -0.64 -1.84 -18.89
C ILE A 30 -1.64 -1.53 -17.77
N TYR A 31 -1.36 -1.99 -16.56
CA TYR A 31 -2.16 -1.76 -15.37
C TYR A 31 -1.39 -0.93 -14.35
N TYR A 32 -2.06 0.06 -13.78
CA TYR A 32 -1.49 0.91 -12.74
C TYR A 32 -2.59 1.60 -11.95
N GLY A 33 -2.20 2.16 -10.81
CA GLY A 33 -3.06 2.91 -9.93
C GLY A 33 -2.76 4.41 -9.92
N THR A 34 -3.79 5.25 -9.80
CA THR A 34 -3.64 6.69 -9.59
C THR A 34 -3.80 7.07 -8.12
N GLY A 35 -3.00 8.01 -7.66
CA GLY A 35 -2.96 8.52 -6.29
C GLY A 35 -4.08 9.49 -5.93
N ASN A 36 -3.83 10.24 -4.86
CA ASN A 36 -4.81 11.09 -4.18
C ASN A 36 -5.28 12.32 -4.96
N PRO A 37 -6.49 12.85 -4.66
CA PRO A 37 -7.10 13.96 -5.40
C PRO A 37 -6.56 15.36 -5.02
N GLY A 38 -5.25 15.54 -4.90
CA GLY A 38 -4.60 16.82 -4.64
C GLY A 38 -4.61 17.19 -3.15
N THR A 39 -5.32 18.26 -2.77
CA THR A 39 -5.43 18.65 -1.35
C THR A 39 -6.05 17.54 -0.52
N TRP A 40 -5.57 17.35 0.70
CA TRP A 40 -6.13 16.38 1.62
C TRP A 40 -7.36 16.91 2.37
N ASN A 41 -7.75 18.18 2.19
CA ASN A 41 -9.02 18.68 2.69
C ASN A 41 -10.18 18.35 1.73
N PRO A 42 -11.01 17.32 2.00
CA PRO A 42 -12.08 16.93 1.07
C PRO A 42 -13.14 18.02 0.92
N SER A 43 -13.34 18.87 1.94
CA SER A 43 -14.34 19.94 1.92
C SER A 43 -14.05 21.02 0.86
N GLN A 44 -12.81 21.12 0.35
CA GLN A 44 -12.45 22.05 -0.72
C GLN A 44 -12.67 21.49 -2.12
N ARG A 45 -12.95 20.19 -2.27
CA ARG A 45 -13.02 19.49 -3.56
C ARG A 45 -14.20 18.53 -3.64
N PRO A 46 -15.44 19.03 -3.54
CA PRO A 46 -16.63 18.18 -3.55
C PRO A 46 -16.75 17.38 -4.86
N GLY A 47 -17.32 16.18 -4.76
CA GLY A 47 -17.53 15.24 -5.86
C GLY A 47 -16.61 14.02 -5.79
N ASP A 48 -16.88 13.00 -6.62
CA ASP A 48 -16.11 11.74 -6.64
C ASP A 48 -14.61 11.92 -6.96
N ASN A 49 -14.20 13.09 -7.47
CA ASN A 49 -12.82 13.42 -7.83
C ASN A 49 -12.21 12.46 -8.88
N LYS A 50 -13.02 11.94 -9.81
CA LYS A 50 -12.56 11.00 -10.83
C LYS A 50 -11.53 11.65 -11.77
N TRP A 51 -10.43 10.97 -12.11
CA TRP A 51 -10.14 9.55 -11.84
C TRP A 51 -8.95 9.37 -10.88
N SER A 52 -8.94 10.07 -9.72
CA SER A 52 -8.03 9.72 -8.62
C SER A 52 -8.39 8.36 -8.02
N MET A 53 -7.49 7.74 -7.25
CA MET A 53 -7.73 6.46 -6.54
C MET A 53 -8.31 5.35 -7.43
N THR A 54 -7.81 5.23 -8.66
CA THR A 54 -8.38 4.39 -9.71
C THR A 54 -7.36 3.39 -10.22
N ILE A 55 -7.76 2.13 -10.26
CA ILE A 55 -7.06 1.11 -11.05
C ILE A 55 -7.42 1.34 -12.51
N PHE A 56 -6.41 1.52 -13.36
CA PHE A 56 -6.56 1.63 -14.80
C PHE A 56 -6.01 0.40 -15.51
N ALA A 57 -6.63 0.03 -16.63
CA ALA A 57 -6.03 -0.77 -17.67
C ALA A 57 -6.02 0.02 -18.97
N ARG A 58 -4.83 0.24 -19.54
CA ARG A 58 -4.65 1.03 -20.77
C ARG A 58 -3.93 0.22 -21.83
N ASN A 59 -4.31 0.40 -23.08
CA ASN A 59 -3.57 -0.16 -24.19
C ASN A 59 -2.16 0.44 -24.26
N ALA A 60 -1.14 -0.40 -24.42
CA ALA A 60 0.26 0.04 -24.34
C ALA A 60 0.67 0.94 -25.51
N ASP A 61 0.10 0.75 -26.70
CA ASP A 61 0.45 1.51 -27.89
C ASP A 61 -0.22 2.89 -27.93
N THR A 62 -1.47 2.97 -27.47
CA THR A 62 -2.32 4.17 -27.63
C THR A 62 -2.54 4.95 -26.34
N GLY A 63 -2.30 4.35 -25.18
CA GLY A 63 -2.65 4.93 -23.88
C GLY A 63 -4.15 4.99 -23.60
N MET A 64 -5.01 4.48 -24.50
CA MET A 64 -6.45 4.48 -24.31
C MET A 64 -6.85 3.52 -23.19
N ALA A 65 -7.64 4.01 -22.24
CA ALA A 65 -8.15 3.16 -21.16
C ALA A 65 -9.22 2.21 -21.69
N LYS A 66 -9.01 0.90 -21.47
CA LYS A 66 -10.03 -0.13 -21.72
C LYS A 66 -11.06 -0.14 -20.61
N TRP A 67 -10.62 0.00 -19.37
CA TRP A 67 -11.48 0.10 -18.20
C TRP A 67 -10.78 0.88 -17.07
N GLY A 68 -11.56 1.34 -16.10
CA GLY A 68 -11.06 1.97 -14.87
C GLY A 68 -12.02 1.75 -13.70
N TYR A 69 -11.48 1.39 -12.54
CA TYR A 69 -12.25 1.13 -11.31
C TYR A 69 -11.73 2.03 -10.18
N GLN A 70 -12.58 2.95 -9.68
CA GLN A 70 -12.21 3.87 -8.60
C GLN A 70 -12.49 3.23 -7.23
N MET A 71 -11.43 2.96 -6.48
CA MET A 71 -11.47 2.27 -5.19
C MET A 71 -11.95 3.19 -4.05
N THR A 72 -11.44 4.42 -4.03
CA THR A 72 -11.74 5.40 -2.98
C THR A 72 -12.33 6.68 -3.60
N PRO A 73 -13.61 6.69 -4.00
CA PRO A 73 -14.28 7.90 -4.47
C PRO A 73 -14.33 8.97 -3.39
N HIS A 74 -14.06 10.22 -3.78
CA HIS A 74 -13.99 11.36 -2.85
C HIS A 74 -13.10 11.09 -1.62
N ASP A 75 -11.87 10.62 -1.86
CA ASP A 75 -10.91 10.31 -0.79
C ASP A 75 -10.83 11.43 0.26
N ALA A 76 -10.82 11.03 1.53
CA ALA A 76 -10.79 11.93 2.68
C ALA A 76 -9.63 11.62 3.63
N TRP A 77 -8.71 10.74 3.24
CA TRP A 77 -7.72 10.15 4.15
C TRP A 77 -6.31 10.04 3.56
N ASP A 78 -6.11 10.44 2.31
CA ASP A 78 -4.86 10.26 1.57
C ASP A 78 -4.53 8.78 1.27
N TYR A 79 -5.55 8.00 0.89
CA TYR A 79 -5.36 6.60 0.51
C TYR A 79 -4.96 6.46 -0.95
N ASP A 80 -3.76 6.96 -1.31
CA ASP A 80 -3.16 6.81 -2.64
C ASP A 80 -3.31 5.38 -3.19
N GLY A 81 -4.08 5.25 -4.26
CA GLY A 81 -4.37 3.96 -4.86
C GLY A 81 -3.33 3.50 -5.87
N VAL A 82 -2.05 3.62 -5.54
CA VAL A 82 -0.92 3.39 -6.47
C VAL A 82 -0.21 2.05 -6.29
N ASN A 83 -0.59 1.26 -5.28
CA ASN A 83 0.06 -0.02 -5.01
C ASN A 83 0.02 -0.93 -6.25
N GLU A 84 0.91 -1.92 -6.29
CA GLU A 84 1.10 -2.82 -7.42
C GLU A 84 -0.17 -3.57 -7.84
N MET A 85 -0.19 -3.94 -9.12
CA MET A 85 -1.29 -4.65 -9.78
C MET A 85 -0.80 -6.06 -10.17
N ILE A 86 -0.94 -7.03 -9.27
CA ILE A 86 -0.34 -8.36 -9.47
C ILE A 86 -1.24 -9.21 -10.37
N LEU A 87 -0.72 -9.61 -11.53
CA LEU A 87 -1.47 -10.37 -12.53
C LEU A 87 -1.28 -11.86 -12.29
N VAL A 88 -2.37 -12.57 -12.00
CA VAL A 88 -2.38 -14.01 -11.71
C VAL A 88 -3.61 -14.67 -12.32
N ASP A 89 -3.54 -15.97 -12.58
CA ASP A 89 -4.68 -16.76 -13.02
C ASP A 89 -5.29 -17.50 -11.82
N LEU A 90 -6.34 -16.91 -11.22
CA LEU A 90 -6.97 -17.45 -10.01
C LEU A 90 -7.93 -18.59 -10.35
N LYS A 91 -7.91 -19.66 -9.55
CA LYS A 91 -8.89 -20.75 -9.62
C LYS A 91 -10.04 -20.45 -8.66
N MET A 92 -11.14 -19.89 -9.17
CA MET A 92 -12.32 -19.53 -8.39
C MET A 92 -13.56 -20.24 -8.93
N ASN A 93 -14.34 -20.88 -8.05
CA ASN A 93 -15.59 -21.58 -8.42
C ASN A 93 -15.41 -22.58 -9.58
N GLY A 94 -14.28 -23.30 -9.61
CA GLY A 94 -13.97 -24.28 -10.67
C GLY A 94 -13.55 -23.66 -12.01
N GLN A 95 -13.43 -22.34 -12.10
CA GLN A 95 -12.96 -21.63 -13.30
C GLN A 95 -11.60 -20.96 -13.04
N THR A 96 -10.76 -20.92 -14.07
CA THR A 96 -9.55 -20.11 -14.06
C THR A 96 -9.89 -18.72 -14.59
N ILE A 97 -9.77 -17.71 -13.73
CA ILE A 97 -10.06 -16.32 -14.05
C ILE A 97 -8.74 -15.56 -14.19
N PRO A 98 -8.49 -14.89 -15.32
CA PRO A 98 -7.36 -14.00 -15.46
C PRO A 98 -7.58 -12.77 -14.58
N ALA A 99 -6.99 -12.77 -13.38
CA ALA A 99 -7.21 -11.77 -12.36
C ALA A 99 -6.04 -10.78 -12.26
N LEU A 100 -6.37 -9.64 -11.67
CA LEU A 100 -5.48 -8.63 -11.10
C LEU A 100 -5.81 -8.55 -9.61
N VAL A 101 -4.80 -8.70 -8.76
CA VAL A 101 -4.92 -8.58 -7.30
C VAL A 101 -4.15 -7.35 -6.84
N HIS A 102 -4.78 -6.54 -5.99
CA HIS A 102 -4.27 -5.26 -5.54
C HIS A 102 -4.57 -5.06 -4.06
N PHE A 103 -3.54 -4.69 -3.28
CA PHE A 103 -3.65 -4.40 -1.85
C PHE A 103 -3.52 -2.90 -1.66
N ASP A 104 -4.65 -2.21 -1.50
CA ASP A 104 -4.71 -0.76 -1.48
C ASP A 104 -4.35 -0.19 -0.11
N ARG A 105 -3.85 1.06 -0.08
CA ARG A 105 -3.67 1.82 1.15
C ARG A 105 -4.91 1.83 2.04
N ASN A 106 -6.11 1.88 1.47
CA ASN A 106 -7.36 1.92 2.22
C ASN A 106 -7.66 0.64 3.03
N GLY A 107 -6.81 -0.38 2.96
CA GLY A 107 -6.91 -1.60 3.76
C GLY A 107 -7.80 -2.68 3.17
N PHE A 108 -8.30 -2.49 1.94
CA PHE A 108 -9.00 -3.53 1.18
C PHE A 108 -8.08 -4.16 0.12
N ALA A 109 -8.13 -5.49 0.05
CA ALA A 109 -7.59 -6.28 -1.04
C ALA A 109 -8.68 -6.38 -2.11
N TYR A 110 -8.36 -5.95 -3.32
CA TYR A 110 -9.23 -5.94 -4.48
C TYR A 110 -8.77 -7.00 -5.48
N GLU A 111 -9.72 -7.74 -6.01
CA GLU A 111 -9.50 -8.70 -7.08
C GLU A 111 -10.43 -8.38 -8.24
N LEU A 112 -9.87 -8.19 -9.43
CA LEU A 112 -10.61 -7.82 -10.63
C LEU A 112 -10.26 -8.77 -11.77
N ASP A 113 -11.23 -9.08 -12.63
CA ASP A 113 -10.93 -9.69 -13.92
C ASP A 113 -10.16 -8.68 -14.78
N ARG A 114 -8.88 -8.95 -15.04
CA ARG A 114 -7.98 -7.98 -15.67
C ARG A 114 -8.39 -7.64 -17.12
N ARG A 115 -9.23 -8.47 -17.75
CA ARG A 115 -9.69 -8.23 -19.13
C ARG A 115 -10.70 -7.09 -19.24
N ASN A 116 -11.54 -6.91 -18.22
CA ASN A 116 -12.73 -6.06 -18.27
C ASN A 116 -12.99 -5.20 -17.01
N GLY A 117 -12.21 -5.37 -15.94
CA GLY A 117 -12.35 -4.60 -14.71
C GLY A 117 -13.52 -5.02 -13.82
N LYS A 118 -14.12 -6.19 -14.05
CA LYS A 118 -15.17 -6.71 -13.19
C LYS A 118 -14.60 -7.03 -11.81
N LEU A 119 -15.16 -6.42 -10.76
CA LEU A 119 -14.81 -6.72 -9.38
C LEU A 119 -15.25 -8.15 -9.01
N LEU A 120 -14.29 -8.95 -8.55
CA LEU A 120 -14.47 -10.34 -8.14
C LEU A 120 -14.55 -10.44 -6.61
N LEU A 121 -13.66 -9.72 -5.92
CA LEU A 121 -13.55 -9.71 -4.47
C LEU A 121 -13.05 -8.35 -3.97
N ALA A 122 -13.55 -7.93 -2.82
CA ALA A 122 -13.04 -6.79 -2.08
C ALA A 122 -13.22 -7.01 -0.58
N LYS A 123 -12.12 -7.28 0.14
CA LYS A 123 -12.13 -7.64 1.57
C LYS A 123 -11.02 -6.93 2.34
N PRO A 124 -11.24 -6.59 3.61
CA PRO A 124 -10.17 -6.01 4.42
C PRO A 124 -9.04 -7.03 4.62
N PHE A 125 -7.79 -6.57 4.48
CA PHE A 125 -6.59 -7.37 4.80
C PHE A 125 -5.92 -6.95 6.11
N ASP A 126 -6.61 -6.14 6.91
CA ASP A 126 -6.26 -5.80 8.28
C ASP A 126 -7.55 -5.67 9.11
N PRO A 127 -7.61 -6.26 10.32
CA PRO A 127 -8.83 -6.26 11.13
C PRO A 127 -9.17 -4.89 11.74
N SER A 128 -8.24 -3.92 11.74
CA SER A 128 -8.48 -2.59 12.32
C SER A 128 -9.20 -1.63 11.38
N VAL A 129 -9.33 -1.95 10.08
CA VAL A 129 -9.97 -1.10 9.07
C VAL A 129 -11.36 -0.68 9.53
N ASN A 130 -11.60 0.63 9.62
CA ASN A 130 -12.85 1.17 10.18
C ASN A 130 -13.48 2.32 9.38
N TRP A 131 -12.74 2.92 8.44
CA TRP A 131 -13.23 4.03 7.62
C TRP A 131 -14.41 3.64 6.72
N ALA A 132 -14.47 2.38 6.30
CA ALA A 132 -15.59 1.77 5.59
C ALA A 132 -15.89 0.38 6.17
N SER A 133 -17.17 0.01 6.21
CA SER A 133 -17.61 -1.29 6.74
C SER A 133 -17.38 -2.45 5.77
N ARG A 134 -17.46 -2.17 4.46
CA ARG A 134 -17.23 -3.10 3.35
C ARG A 134 -17.15 -2.34 2.04
N ILE A 135 -16.76 -3.03 0.98
CA ILE A 135 -17.11 -2.66 -0.40
C ILE A 135 -18.44 -3.33 -0.75
N ASP A 136 -19.40 -2.55 -1.21
CA ASP A 136 -20.67 -3.07 -1.71
C ASP A 136 -20.46 -3.67 -3.09
N MET A 137 -20.58 -4.99 -3.21
CA MET A 137 -20.25 -5.72 -4.44
C MET A 137 -21.24 -5.46 -5.59
N ALA A 138 -22.45 -4.95 -5.30
CA ALA A 138 -23.44 -4.62 -6.34
C ALA A 138 -23.11 -3.28 -7.00
N THR A 139 -22.67 -2.30 -6.21
CA THR A 139 -22.32 -0.96 -6.69
C THR A 139 -20.83 -0.78 -6.98
N GLY A 140 -19.98 -1.65 -6.43
CA GLY A 140 -18.53 -1.53 -6.42
C GLY A 140 -17.99 -0.40 -5.56
N ARG A 141 -18.79 0.18 -4.64
CA ARG A 141 -18.41 1.37 -3.84
C ARG A 141 -18.20 1.05 -2.36
N PRO A 142 -17.32 1.78 -1.65
CA PRO A 142 -17.19 1.64 -0.21
C PRO A 142 -18.45 2.11 0.52
N VAL A 143 -18.86 1.35 1.53
CA VAL A 143 -19.88 1.76 2.51
C VAL A 143 -19.18 2.51 3.63
N VAL A 144 -18.97 3.81 3.41
CA VAL A 144 -18.21 4.72 4.29
C VAL A 144 -18.88 4.86 5.65
N ASN A 145 -18.07 4.82 6.71
CA ASN A 145 -18.49 5.09 8.06
C ASN A 145 -18.36 6.60 8.35
N ALA A 146 -19.51 7.26 8.52
CA ALA A 146 -19.57 8.71 8.75
C ALA A 146 -18.80 9.18 10.00
N ARG A 147 -18.58 8.30 11.00
CA ARG A 147 -17.76 8.60 12.19
C ARG A 147 -16.32 8.94 11.84
N TYR A 148 -15.77 8.31 10.81
CA TYR A 148 -14.35 8.40 10.43
C TYR A 148 -14.13 9.24 9.16
N LEU A 149 -15.19 9.84 8.60
CA LEU A 149 -15.08 10.74 7.45
C LEU A 149 -14.50 12.10 7.88
N THR A 150 -13.41 12.52 7.26
CA THR A 150 -12.76 13.80 7.58
C THR A 150 -13.51 14.98 6.97
N LYS A 151 -13.46 16.13 7.65
CA LYS A 151 -14.03 17.39 7.18
C LYS A 151 -13.29 18.58 7.79
N ALA A 152 -13.32 19.71 7.07
CA ALA A 152 -12.63 20.92 7.51
C ALA A 152 -13.03 21.35 8.93
N GLY A 153 -12.03 21.71 9.74
CA GLY A 153 -12.23 22.25 11.09
C GLY A 153 -12.48 21.22 12.19
N VAL A 154 -12.71 19.94 11.85
CA VAL A 154 -12.95 18.88 12.84
C VAL A 154 -11.74 17.96 12.94
N ASN A 155 -11.33 17.68 14.18
CA ASN A 155 -10.32 16.65 14.46
C ASN A 155 -11.03 15.29 14.58
N VAL A 156 -10.94 14.46 13.56
CA VAL A 156 -11.50 13.11 13.54
C VAL A 156 -10.45 12.16 14.08
N GLN A 157 -10.81 11.38 15.10
CA GLN A 157 -9.86 10.53 15.85
C GLN A 157 -10.09 9.05 15.59
N GLY A 158 -9.03 8.25 15.69
CA GLY A 158 -9.16 6.78 15.63
C GLY A 158 -9.42 6.22 14.24
N ILE A 159 -9.02 6.92 13.18
CA ILE A 159 -9.19 6.43 11.80
C ILE A 159 -8.17 5.34 11.53
N CYS A 160 -8.61 4.20 11.02
CA CYS A 160 -7.74 3.10 10.60
C CYS A 160 -8.11 2.66 9.17
N PRO A 161 -7.13 2.56 8.24
CA PRO A 161 -5.72 2.86 8.46
C PRO A 161 -5.38 4.36 8.63
N ALA A 162 -4.14 4.65 9.00
CA ALA A 162 -3.55 5.98 8.85
C ALA A 162 -3.36 6.35 7.36
N ALA A 163 -2.99 7.60 7.04
CA ALA A 163 -2.70 8.04 5.67
C ALA A 163 -1.57 7.24 4.97
N MET A 164 -0.66 6.62 5.75
CA MET A 164 0.29 5.62 5.23
C MET A 164 -0.36 4.34 4.68
N GLY A 165 -1.66 4.15 4.92
CA GLY A 165 -2.42 2.97 4.58
C GLY A 165 -2.05 1.74 5.41
N ASN A 166 -2.81 0.65 5.24
CA ASN A 166 -2.40 -0.68 5.72
C ASN A 166 -1.30 -1.31 4.85
N LYS A 167 -0.93 -0.67 3.74
CA LYS A 167 0.22 -1.00 2.90
C LYS A 167 0.55 0.22 2.04
N ASP A 168 1.84 0.56 1.93
CA ASP A 168 2.32 1.70 1.15
C ASP A 168 3.07 1.18 -0.11
N GLN A 169 4.15 1.82 -0.51
CA GLN A 169 4.95 1.49 -1.69
C GLN A 169 5.45 0.03 -1.75
N GLN A 170 5.62 -0.65 -0.62
CA GLN A 170 6.24 -1.97 -0.55
C GLN A 170 5.46 -3.02 -1.37
N PRO A 171 6.04 -3.66 -2.40
CA PRO A 171 5.31 -4.63 -3.20
C PRO A 171 5.12 -5.96 -2.47
N ALA A 172 3.95 -6.56 -2.65
CA ALA A 172 3.70 -7.95 -2.29
C ALA A 172 4.23 -8.92 -3.36
N SER A 173 4.42 -10.18 -2.98
CA SER A 173 4.82 -11.28 -3.86
C SER A 173 3.76 -12.37 -3.88
N TYR A 174 3.78 -13.21 -4.91
CA TYR A 174 2.84 -14.32 -5.07
C TYR A 174 3.60 -15.64 -5.12
N ASP A 175 3.14 -16.64 -4.39
CA ASP A 175 3.65 -18.01 -4.45
C ASP A 175 2.68 -18.90 -5.23
N PRO A 176 3.00 -19.28 -6.49
CA PRO A 176 2.12 -20.12 -7.30
C PRO A 176 1.91 -21.53 -6.75
N GLN A 177 2.79 -22.04 -5.87
CA GLN A 177 2.67 -23.39 -5.32
C GLN A 177 1.58 -23.44 -4.24
N THR A 178 1.54 -22.44 -3.36
CA THR A 178 0.50 -22.31 -2.32
C THR A 178 -0.74 -21.57 -2.81
N GLY A 179 -0.59 -20.73 -3.83
CA GLY A 179 -1.61 -19.79 -4.30
C GLY A 179 -1.77 -18.56 -3.40
N TYR A 180 -0.86 -18.34 -2.46
CA TYR A 180 -0.94 -17.23 -1.51
C TYR A 180 -0.16 -16.00 -1.98
N PHE A 181 -0.68 -14.83 -1.61
CA PHE A 181 0.07 -13.58 -1.67
C PHE A 181 0.76 -13.33 -0.34
N ILE A 182 2.05 -13.04 -0.37
CA ILE A 182 2.82 -12.65 0.81
C ILE A 182 2.90 -11.13 0.85
N VAL A 183 2.18 -10.52 1.77
CA VAL A 183 1.91 -9.07 1.77
C VAL A 183 2.57 -8.42 2.98
N PRO A 184 3.52 -7.49 2.79
CA PRO A 184 4.07 -6.66 3.86
C PRO A 184 3.11 -5.50 4.16
N THR A 185 2.58 -5.46 5.38
CA THR A 185 1.53 -4.54 5.82
C THR A 185 1.99 -3.59 6.93
N ASN A 186 1.26 -2.50 7.04
CA ASN A 186 1.32 -1.51 8.10
C ASN A 186 0.10 -1.72 9.02
N HIS A 187 0.27 -1.41 10.30
CA HIS A 187 -0.78 -1.47 11.32
C HIS A 187 -0.77 -0.18 12.16
N ASN A 188 -1.18 0.93 11.54
CA ASN A 188 -1.24 2.24 12.17
C ASN A 188 -2.59 2.89 11.93
N CYS A 189 -3.02 3.69 12.89
CA CYS A 189 -4.21 4.54 12.84
C CYS A 189 -3.81 6.01 12.98
N MET A 190 -4.78 6.91 12.83
CA MET A 190 -4.51 8.35 12.91
C MET A 190 -5.64 9.18 13.52
N ASP A 191 -5.21 10.31 14.07
CA ASP A 191 -6.04 11.49 14.24
C ASP A 191 -5.80 12.44 13.06
N TYR A 192 -6.86 13.06 12.56
CA TYR A 192 -6.85 13.82 11.33
C TYR A 192 -7.68 15.10 11.45
N LYS A 193 -7.05 16.26 11.21
CA LYS A 193 -7.74 17.55 11.13
C LYS A 193 -7.47 18.24 9.80
N ALA A 194 -8.49 18.27 8.94
CA ALA A 194 -8.45 19.03 7.69
C ALA A 194 -8.60 20.54 7.94
N PHE A 195 -7.92 21.36 7.14
CA PHE A 195 -8.04 22.81 7.16
C PHE A 195 -7.91 23.40 5.75
N ALA A 196 -8.44 24.62 5.55
CA ALA A 196 -8.41 25.28 4.25
C ALA A 196 -6.96 25.66 3.87
N VAL A 197 -6.55 25.29 2.66
CA VAL A 197 -5.25 25.64 2.09
C VAL A 197 -5.43 26.30 0.73
N LYS A 198 -4.60 27.30 0.41
CA LYS A 198 -4.57 27.96 -0.91
C LYS A 198 -3.48 27.32 -1.77
N TYR A 199 -3.77 27.09 -3.03
CA TYR A 199 -2.79 26.60 -3.99
C TYR A 199 -1.82 27.71 -4.39
N LYS A 200 -0.52 27.39 -4.42
CA LYS A 200 0.53 28.20 -5.04
C LYS A 200 1.54 27.24 -5.67
N SER A 201 1.84 27.44 -6.96
CA SER A 201 2.81 26.60 -7.67
C SER A 201 4.16 26.58 -6.96
N GLY A 202 4.75 25.39 -6.81
CA GLY A 202 6.01 25.17 -6.08
C GLY A 202 5.88 25.05 -4.56
N PHE A 203 4.68 25.22 -3.98
CA PHE A 203 4.44 25.07 -2.54
C PHE A 203 3.57 23.84 -2.22
N PRO A 204 3.73 23.20 -1.05
CA PRO A 204 2.87 22.09 -0.64
C PRO A 204 1.39 22.50 -0.57
N PHE A 205 0.52 21.64 -1.12
CA PHE A 205 -0.93 21.83 -1.15
C PHE A 205 -1.63 20.71 -0.37
N VAL A 206 -1.33 20.60 0.93
CA VAL A 206 -1.80 19.49 1.79
C VAL A 206 -3.13 19.80 2.47
N GLY A 207 -3.18 20.78 3.38
CA GLY A 207 -4.44 21.14 4.06
C GLY A 207 -4.90 20.17 5.16
N ALA A 208 -3.97 19.49 5.83
CA ALA A 208 -4.29 18.62 6.97
C ALA A 208 -3.16 18.56 8.00
N ILE A 209 -3.54 18.37 9.27
CA ILE A 209 -2.64 17.99 10.37
C ILE A 209 -2.99 16.55 10.73
N VAL A 210 -1.98 15.68 10.78
CA VAL A 210 -2.14 14.26 11.06
C VAL A 210 -1.24 13.87 12.22
N LYS A 211 -1.73 12.98 13.08
CA LYS A 211 -0.93 12.31 14.11
C LYS A 211 -1.17 10.82 13.99
N MET A 212 -0.13 10.07 13.61
CA MET A 212 -0.21 8.62 13.44
C MET A 212 0.26 7.88 14.69
N TYR A 213 -0.32 6.73 14.97
CA TYR A 213 0.03 5.90 16.12
C TYR A 213 -0.27 4.42 15.83
N PRO A 214 0.33 3.48 16.58
CA PRO A 214 0.09 2.06 16.40
C PRO A 214 -1.41 1.71 16.45
N GLY A 215 -1.83 0.80 15.59
CA GLY A 215 -3.15 0.18 15.72
C GLY A 215 -3.27 -0.70 16.97
N PRO A 216 -4.47 -1.23 17.26
CA PRO A 216 -4.70 -2.08 18.42
C PRO A 216 -3.92 -3.41 18.32
N GLY A 217 -3.48 -3.96 19.47
CA GLY A 217 -2.86 -5.29 19.53
C GLY A 217 -1.33 -5.30 19.66
N GLY A 218 -0.68 -4.14 19.75
CA GLY A 218 0.72 -4.04 20.20
C GLY A 218 1.79 -4.28 19.13
N TYR A 219 1.43 -4.15 17.85
CA TYR A 219 2.34 -4.21 16.70
C TYR A 219 2.06 -3.04 15.75
N ARG A 220 2.98 -2.77 14.82
CA ARG A 220 2.86 -1.62 13.87
C ARG A 220 2.95 -2.02 12.40
N GLY A 221 3.25 -3.27 12.14
CA GLY A 221 3.24 -3.87 10.81
C GLY A 221 3.13 -5.38 10.93
N ALA A 222 2.87 -6.04 9.81
CA ALA A 222 2.90 -7.48 9.73
C ALA A 222 3.37 -7.92 8.35
N VAL A 223 3.82 -9.16 8.23
CA VAL A 223 3.81 -9.86 6.94
C VAL A 223 2.72 -10.93 7.03
N ILE A 224 1.79 -10.90 6.10
CA ILE A 224 0.65 -11.83 6.07
C ILE A 224 0.75 -12.73 4.83
N ALA A 225 0.16 -13.92 4.92
CA ALA A 225 -0.31 -14.63 3.73
C ALA A 225 -1.79 -14.34 3.50
N TRP A 226 -2.13 -13.92 2.29
CA TRP A 226 -3.50 -13.72 1.83
C TRP A 226 -3.90 -14.84 0.87
N ASP A 227 -5.01 -15.51 1.19
CA ASP A 227 -5.66 -16.46 0.29
C ASP A 227 -6.66 -15.68 -0.58
N PRO A 228 -6.41 -15.54 -1.89
CA PRO A 228 -7.26 -14.77 -2.79
C PRO A 228 -8.61 -15.45 -3.06
N VAL A 229 -8.66 -16.79 -3.01
CA VAL A 229 -9.92 -17.51 -3.25
C VAL A 229 -10.86 -17.39 -2.06
N ALA A 230 -10.31 -17.49 -0.85
CA ALA A 230 -11.09 -17.35 0.38
C ALA A 230 -11.28 -15.89 0.83
N GLY A 231 -10.47 -14.96 0.32
CA GLY A 231 -10.50 -13.56 0.72
C GLY A 231 -10.16 -13.34 2.19
N LYS A 232 -9.12 -14.03 2.70
CA LYS A 232 -8.75 -13.99 4.12
C LYS A 232 -7.25 -14.13 4.35
N ILE A 233 -6.83 -13.66 5.52
CA ILE A 233 -5.49 -13.89 6.05
C ILE A 233 -5.36 -15.35 6.50
N VAL A 234 -4.32 -16.04 6.04
CA VAL A 234 -4.00 -17.44 6.40
C VAL A 234 -3.11 -17.47 7.65
N TRP A 235 -2.07 -16.65 7.65
CA TRP A 235 -1.16 -16.44 8.79
C TRP A 235 -0.68 -14.98 8.79
N SER A 236 -0.22 -14.52 9.95
CA SER A 236 0.26 -13.15 10.17
C SER A 236 1.47 -13.15 11.11
N ASN A 237 2.59 -12.61 10.63
CA ASN A 237 3.79 -12.38 11.41
C ASN A 237 3.86 -10.92 11.82
N HIS A 238 3.59 -10.63 13.09
CA HIS A 238 3.63 -9.26 13.60
C HIS A 238 5.05 -8.71 13.69
N GLU A 239 5.21 -7.44 13.32
CA GLU A 239 6.47 -6.71 13.35
C GLU A 239 6.36 -5.46 14.24
N ARG A 240 7.49 -5.11 14.87
CA ARG A 240 7.60 -3.95 15.77
C ARG A 240 7.28 -2.63 15.08
N PHE A 241 7.66 -2.54 13.81
CA PHE A 241 7.52 -1.37 12.93
C PHE A 241 6.73 -1.77 11.69
N PRO A 242 6.23 -0.80 10.90
CA PRO A 242 5.64 -1.08 9.59
C PRO A 242 6.55 -2.00 8.74
N ALA A 243 5.97 -2.99 8.06
CA ALA A 243 6.73 -3.80 7.11
C ALA A 243 6.86 -3.01 5.81
N TRP A 244 7.87 -2.14 5.74
CA TRP A 244 8.01 -1.13 4.68
C TRP A 244 8.89 -1.56 3.51
N GLY A 245 9.52 -2.74 3.58
CA GLY A 245 10.21 -3.39 2.47
C GLY A 245 9.31 -4.39 1.75
N GLY A 246 9.56 -4.59 0.46
CA GLY A 246 8.83 -5.58 -0.34
C GLY A 246 9.08 -7.02 0.11
N THR A 247 8.27 -7.94 -0.42
CA THR A 247 8.45 -9.39 -0.25
C THR A 247 8.94 -10.03 -1.56
N LEU A 248 9.66 -11.15 -1.45
CA LEU A 248 10.10 -11.98 -2.58
C LEU A 248 9.87 -13.46 -2.25
N THR A 249 8.95 -14.10 -2.95
CA THR A 249 8.73 -15.56 -2.94
C THR A 249 9.64 -16.26 -3.95
N THR A 250 10.07 -17.48 -3.62
CA THR A 250 10.88 -18.33 -4.51
C THR A 250 10.33 -19.76 -4.55
N ASP A 251 10.70 -20.52 -5.58
CA ASP A 251 10.27 -21.92 -5.77
C ASP A 251 10.71 -22.87 -4.64
N GLY A 252 11.63 -22.44 -3.78
CA GLY A 252 12.03 -23.17 -2.58
C GLY A 252 11.01 -23.15 -1.44
N GLY A 253 9.83 -22.54 -1.63
CA GLY A 253 8.81 -22.41 -0.58
C GLY A 253 9.15 -21.37 0.48
N VAL A 254 10.02 -20.41 0.15
CA VAL A 254 10.47 -19.36 1.07
C VAL A 254 10.13 -17.97 0.54
N ALA A 255 9.72 -17.09 1.45
CA ALA A 255 9.55 -15.66 1.21
C ALA A 255 10.58 -14.84 2.00
N PHE A 256 11.27 -13.94 1.31
CA PHE A 256 12.20 -12.98 1.91
C PHE A 256 11.52 -11.64 2.11
N TYR A 257 11.83 -10.95 3.21
CA TYR A 257 11.42 -9.57 3.45
C TYR A 257 12.36 -8.87 4.43
N GLY A 258 12.36 -7.54 4.39
CA GLY A 258 13.14 -6.71 5.30
C GLY A 258 12.27 -5.93 6.27
N THR A 259 12.79 -5.69 7.48
CA THR A 259 12.13 -4.87 8.50
C THR A 259 12.83 -3.53 8.70
N MET A 260 12.10 -2.54 9.20
CA MET A 260 12.65 -1.19 9.43
C MET A 260 13.71 -1.15 10.54
N ASP A 261 13.69 -2.10 11.49
CA ASP A 261 14.76 -2.30 12.47
C ASP A 261 15.93 -3.14 11.92
N GLY A 262 15.98 -3.37 10.61
CA GLY A 262 17.14 -3.87 9.87
C GLY A 262 17.31 -5.38 9.86
N TRP A 263 16.28 -6.16 10.18
CA TRP A 263 16.31 -7.61 9.98
C TRP A 263 15.92 -7.95 8.54
N PHE A 264 16.80 -8.66 7.85
CA PHE A 264 16.45 -9.38 6.63
C PHE A 264 16.04 -10.80 7.01
N LYS A 265 14.81 -11.19 6.71
CA LYS A 265 14.19 -12.43 7.20
C LYS A 265 13.78 -13.32 6.02
N ALA A 266 13.79 -14.63 6.24
CA ALA A 266 13.18 -15.62 5.38
C ALA A 266 12.15 -16.43 6.16
N VAL A 267 10.96 -16.58 5.61
CA VAL A 267 9.85 -17.34 6.21
C VAL A 267 9.34 -18.40 5.24
N ASP A 268 8.78 -19.47 5.77
CA ASP A 268 8.05 -20.48 4.99
C ASP A 268 6.74 -19.88 4.45
N THR A 269 6.48 -20.01 3.14
CA THR A 269 5.32 -19.35 2.49
C THR A 269 3.98 -19.91 2.94
N LYS A 270 3.94 -21.18 3.35
CA LYS A 270 2.72 -21.90 3.74
C LYS A 270 2.33 -21.61 5.19
N THR A 271 3.31 -21.51 6.07
CA THR A 271 3.12 -21.47 7.53
C THR A 271 3.47 -20.14 8.17
N GLY A 272 4.29 -19.30 7.51
CA GLY A 272 4.83 -18.08 8.08
C GLY A 272 5.99 -18.32 9.05
N ASN A 273 6.42 -19.56 9.28
CA ASN A 273 7.49 -19.86 10.23
C ASN A 273 8.80 -19.17 9.82
N LEU A 274 9.46 -18.51 10.78
CA LEU A 274 10.77 -17.92 10.57
C LEU A 274 11.82 -19.03 10.37
N LEU A 275 12.47 -19.02 9.21
CA LEU A 275 13.50 -19.99 8.85
C LEU A 275 14.91 -19.42 9.05
N TRP A 276 15.08 -18.14 8.76
CA TRP A 276 16.37 -17.47 8.84
C TRP A 276 16.21 -15.96 9.03
N LYS A 277 17.19 -15.32 9.68
CA LYS A 277 17.30 -13.87 9.72
C LYS A 277 18.75 -13.40 9.83
N PHE A 278 19.02 -12.21 9.32
CA PHE A 278 20.30 -11.52 9.43
C PHE A 278 20.10 -10.04 9.76
N LYS A 279 20.96 -9.48 10.61
CA LYS A 279 20.92 -8.07 10.99
C LYS A 279 21.75 -7.24 10.02
N THR A 280 21.08 -6.47 9.16
CA THR A 280 21.70 -5.54 8.22
C THR A 280 22.10 -4.23 8.93
N PRO A 281 23.03 -3.44 8.33
CA PRO A 281 23.56 -2.21 8.95
C PRO A 281 22.48 -1.14 9.23
N SER A 282 21.45 -1.06 8.39
CA SER A 282 20.34 -0.11 8.49
C SER A 282 18.98 -0.80 8.31
N GLY A 283 17.88 -0.07 8.47
CA GLY A 283 16.53 -0.55 8.19
C GLY A 283 16.31 -0.79 6.71
N ILE A 284 15.37 -1.67 6.38
CA ILE A 284 15.09 -2.04 4.99
C ILE A 284 13.73 -1.47 4.58
N ILE A 285 13.74 -0.66 3.53
CA ILE A 285 12.55 -0.16 2.82
C ILE A 285 12.50 -0.59 1.35
N GLY A 286 13.59 -1.21 0.87
CA GLY A 286 13.72 -1.73 -0.49
C GLY A 286 13.15 -3.13 -0.64
N ASN A 287 13.32 -3.68 -1.84
CA ASN A 287 12.74 -4.97 -2.22
C ASN A 287 13.85 -6.03 -2.28
N PRO A 288 13.65 -7.22 -1.70
CA PRO A 288 14.56 -8.33 -1.92
C PRO A 288 14.52 -8.75 -3.39
N MET A 289 15.66 -9.15 -3.92
CA MET A 289 15.76 -9.71 -5.28
C MET A 289 16.64 -10.95 -5.28
N THR A 290 16.51 -11.80 -6.29
CA THR A 290 17.36 -12.99 -6.46
C THR A 290 17.82 -13.13 -7.90
N TYR A 291 19.01 -13.72 -8.09
CA TYR A 291 19.60 -13.97 -9.40
C TYR A 291 20.54 -15.18 -9.35
N LYS A 292 20.99 -15.64 -10.52
CA LYS A 292 22.03 -16.66 -10.63
C LYS A 292 23.28 -16.08 -11.29
N HIS A 293 24.44 -16.46 -10.79
CA HIS A 293 25.74 -16.15 -11.38
C HIS A 293 26.68 -17.35 -11.17
N GLY A 294 27.33 -17.84 -12.24
CA GLY A 294 28.20 -19.02 -12.17
C GLY A 294 27.51 -20.29 -11.65
N GLY A 295 26.22 -20.47 -11.96
CA GLY A 295 25.42 -21.62 -11.49
C GLY A 295 24.94 -21.52 -10.03
N LYS A 296 25.41 -20.54 -9.26
CA LYS A 296 25.01 -20.31 -7.87
C LYS A 296 23.88 -19.26 -7.79
N GLN A 297 22.87 -19.51 -6.94
CA GLN A 297 21.83 -18.53 -6.65
C GLN A 297 22.29 -17.55 -5.57
N TYR A 298 21.93 -16.29 -5.75
CA TYR A 298 22.17 -15.20 -4.82
C TYR A 298 20.86 -14.50 -4.49
N VAL A 299 20.75 -14.00 -3.28
CA VAL A 299 19.65 -13.12 -2.84
C VAL A 299 20.27 -11.81 -2.38
N ALA A 300 19.76 -10.67 -2.84
CA ALA A 300 20.29 -9.36 -2.48
C ALA A 300 19.22 -8.42 -1.94
N ILE A 301 19.63 -7.49 -1.09
CA ILE A 301 18.76 -6.50 -0.46
C ILE A 301 19.52 -5.20 -0.17
N LEU A 302 18.88 -4.07 -0.42
CA LEU A 302 19.37 -2.76 -0.02
C LEU A 302 18.99 -2.47 1.45
N SER A 303 19.97 -2.02 2.22
CA SER A 303 19.85 -1.59 3.61
C SER A 303 20.12 -0.08 3.69
N GLY A 304 19.13 0.66 4.15
CA GLY A 304 19.12 2.12 4.14
C GLY A 304 17.73 2.61 4.48
N VAL A 305 17.47 2.84 5.77
CA VAL A 305 16.16 3.23 6.27
C VAL A 305 15.79 4.63 5.80
N GLY A 306 14.53 4.84 5.44
CA GLY A 306 14.06 6.11 4.89
C GLY A 306 12.58 6.05 4.53
N GLY A 307 12.20 6.78 3.47
CA GLY A 307 10.80 6.91 3.08
C GLY A 307 9.96 7.61 4.15
N TRP A 308 8.64 7.56 3.99
CA TRP A 308 7.74 8.28 4.89
C TRP A 308 7.76 7.70 6.31
N ALA A 309 7.78 6.38 6.45
CA ALA A 309 7.76 5.70 7.75
C ALA A 309 8.99 5.99 8.64
N ALA A 310 10.13 6.40 8.07
CA ALA A 310 11.32 6.77 8.83
C ALA A 310 11.69 8.25 8.70
N LEU A 311 10.76 9.10 8.25
CA LEU A 311 11.04 10.52 7.96
C LEU A 311 11.58 11.29 9.19
N GLY A 312 11.14 10.93 10.40
CA GLY A 312 11.68 11.52 11.64
C GLY A 312 13.17 11.30 11.80
N LEU A 313 13.65 10.09 11.51
CA LEU A 313 15.07 9.76 11.55
C LEU A 313 15.82 10.34 10.35
N ALA A 314 15.25 10.27 9.15
CA ALA A 314 15.91 10.72 7.93
C ALA A 314 16.05 12.25 7.81
N ALA A 315 15.10 13.01 8.33
CA ALA A 315 15.08 14.47 8.29
C ALA A 315 15.35 15.14 9.66
N GLY A 316 15.68 14.35 10.69
CA GLY A 316 15.95 14.86 12.04
C GLY A 316 14.75 15.54 12.71
N LEU A 317 13.52 15.13 12.37
CA LEU A 317 12.29 15.72 12.89
C LEU A 317 11.88 15.05 14.20
N THR A 318 11.50 15.85 15.19
CA THR A 318 11.10 15.37 16.54
C THR A 318 9.66 15.67 16.89
N GLU A 319 9.03 16.67 16.26
CA GLU A 319 7.66 17.06 16.54
C GLU A 319 6.67 15.95 16.14
N PRO A 320 5.76 15.50 17.03
CA PRO A 320 4.88 14.36 16.75
C PRO A 320 3.98 14.51 15.51
N THR A 321 3.62 15.74 15.15
CA THR A 321 2.79 16.03 13.96
C THR A 321 3.61 16.37 12.72
N ALA A 322 4.92 16.56 12.85
CA ALA A 322 5.81 16.78 11.70
C ALA A 322 5.87 15.53 10.81
N GLY A 323 6.32 15.72 9.57
CA GLY A 323 6.34 14.64 8.59
C GLY A 323 4.96 14.04 8.33
N LEU A 324 3.90 14.87 8.42
CA LEU A 324 2.51 14.44 8.25
C LEU A 324 2.11 13.33 9.24
N GLY A 325 2.58 13.42 10.49
CA GLY A 325 2.26 12.49 11.58
C GLY A 325 3.11 11.22 11.63
N ALA A 326 3.92 10.96 10.61
CA ALA A 326 4.82 9.80 10.55
C ALA A 326 5.85 9.75 11.69
N VAL A 327 6.32 10.93 12.11
CA VAL A 327 7.32 11.07 13.17
C VAL A 327 6.84 10.39 14.45
N ASN A 328 5.56 10.56 14.82
CA ASN A 328 4.99 9.92 16.02
C ASN A 328 4.84 8.40 15.89
N ALA A 329 4.60 7.86 14.68
CA ALA A 329 4.42 6.42 14.47
C ALA A 329 5.72 5.61 14.66
N ALA A 330 6.87 6.23 14.43
CA ALA A 330 8.18 5.56 14.42
C ALA A 330 9.27 6.31 15.20
N GLN A 331 8.90 7.13 16.19
CA GLN A 331 9.82 7.93 17.00
C GLN A 331 10.91 7.12 17.74
N ASP A 332 10.63 5.87 18.10
CA ASP A 332 11.57 4.94 18.73
C ASP A 332 12.41 4.13 17.72
N LEU A 333 12.20 4.29 16.41
CA LEU A 333 12.96 3.59 15.36
C LEU A 333 14.47 3.88 15.44
N ARG A 334 14.84 5.10 15.84
CA ARG A 334 16.24 5.54 16.05
C ARG A 334 17.02 4.73 17.08
N ASN A 335 16.32 3.98 17.94
CA ASN A 335 16.96 3.11 18.94
C ASN A 335 17.39 1.76 18.34
N TYR A 336 16.96 1.44 17.11
CA TYR A 336 17.16 0.13 16.48
C TYR A 336 17.96 0.19 15.19
N THR A 337 18.05 1.38 14.57
CA THR A 337 18.69 1.57 13.29
C THR A 337 19.17 3.01 13.11
N GLN A 338 20.04 3.20 12.13
CA GLN A 338 20.56 4.50 11.68
C GLN A 338 20.43 4.58 10.16
N LEU A 339 20.65 5.74 9.56
CA LEU A 339 20.75 5.87 8.11
C LEU A 339 21.85 4.95 7.55
N GLY A 340 21.69 4.52 6.30
CA GLY A 340 22.62 3.62 5.62
C GLY A 340 22.44 3.66 4.10
N GLY A 341 23.25 2.87 3.40
CA GLY A 341 23.27 2.84 1.93
C GLY A 341 24.03 1.65 1.37
N ASP A 342 23.76 0.46 1.92
CA ASP A 342 24.51 -0.75 1.63
C ASP A 342 23.69 -1.74 0.80
N LEU A 343 24.33 -2.39 -0.17
CA LEU A 343 23.77 -3.58 -0.84
C LEU A 343 24.39 -4.83 -0.21
N LEU A 344 23.55 -5.68 0.36
CA LEU A 344 23.98 -6.98 0.87
C LEU A 344 23.60 -8.09 -0.09
N VAL A 345 24.50 -9.05 -0.30
CA VAL A 345 24.30 -10.21 -1.17
C VAL A 345 24.58 -11.48 -0.38
N PHE A 346 23.64 -12.43 -0.42
CA PHE A 346 23.63 -13.68 0.31
C PHE A 346 23.64 -14.86 -0.65
N SER A 347 24.30 -15.95 -0.26
CA SER A 347 24.28 -17.25 -0.94
C SER A 347 24.61 -18.34 0.07
N LEU A 348 24.28 -19.60 -0.23
CA LEU A 348 24.66 -20.76 0.61
C LEU A 348 26.16 -20.97 0.72
#